data_AF-A0A2T5BGB1-F1
#
_entry.id   AF-A0A2T5BGB1-F1
#
_cell.length_a   1.000
_cell.length_b   1.000
_cell.length_c   1.000
_cell.angle_alpha   90.00
_cell.angle_beta   90.00
_cell.angle_gamma   90.00
#
_symmetry.space_group_name_H-M   'P 1'
#
loop_
_entity.id
_entity.type
_entity.pdbx_description
1 polymer ?
#
loop_
_entity_poly.entity_id
_entity_poly.type
_entity_poly.pdbx_seq_one_letter_code
_entity_poly.pdbx_strand_id
1 'polypeptide(L)'
;MHPAVERLFELIPPATPLRARDWAAVERQLGTPLPDDYKELVETYGGGVFDETIWLLDPECPDEDYNLRDQAAERTQLLADLWETEARPAELHDPDTQVLPWAYVEESGMYLYWLRKPGQKPNDWTVILNEGRGPEWTHHASPCAPFLLAVLTGRAESEYFPDLPLDSHSFDSNDDIPLVSATRLRNCTSPPSQRSWDCGSA
;
A
#
# COMPACT_ATOMS: atom_id res chain seq x y z
N MET A 1 20.07 -6.43 -7.72
CA MET A 1 19.42 -5.13 -7.70
C MET A 1 18.76 -4.88 -9.04
N HIS A 2 17.45 -4.72 -9.00
CA HIS A 2 16.53 -4.40 -10.06
C HIS A 2 16.80 -2.96 -10.53
N PRO A 3 16.78 -2.67 -11.85
CA PRO A 3 17.17 -1.35 -12.36
C PRO A 3 16.38 -0.17 -11.78
N ALA A 4 15.10 -0.38 -11.44
CA ALA A 4 14.31 0.66 -10.80
C ALA A 4 14.75 0.93 -9.35
N VAL A 5 15.15 -0.10 -8.61
CA VAL A 5 15.67 0.05 -7.24
C VAL A 5 17.03 0.73 -7.26
N GLU A 6 17.89 0.39 -8.22
CA GLU A 6 19.15 1.08 -8.47
C GLU A 6 18.93 2.56 -8.73
N ARG A 7 17.97 2.89 -9.60
CA ARG A 7 17.68 4.29 -9.91
C ARG A 7 17.08 5.05 -8.73
N LEU A 8 16.23 4.41 -7.93
CA LEU A 8 15.73 4.99 -6.69
C LEU A 8 16.88 5.27 -5.72
N PHE A 9 17.80 4.31 -5.54
CA PHE A 9 18.98 4.48 -4.68
C PHE A 9 19.85 5.68 -5.10
N GLU A 10 20.04 5.88 -6.41
CA GLU A 10 20.76 7.05 -6.93
C GLU A 10 20.04 8.38 -6.68
N LEU A 11 18.71 8.38 -6.74
CA LEU A 11 17.88 9.57 -6.50
C LEU A 11 17.76 9.89 -5.00
N ILE A 12 17.64 8.86 -4.17
CA ILE A 12 17.38 8.93 -2.74
C ILE A 12 18.32 7.96 -2.03
N PRO A 13 19.57 8.38 -1.73
CA PRO A 13 20.49 7.54 -0.96
C PRO A 13 19.95 7.28 0.45
N PRO A 14 19.82 6.02 0.89
CA PRO A 14 19.31 5.70 2.23
C PRO A 14 20.30 6.14 3.32
N ALA A 15 19.78 6.62 4.45
CA ALA A 15 20.61 7.19 5.52
C ALA A 15 21.46 6.13 6.26
N THR A 16 20.96 4.89 6.40
CA THR A 16 21.62 3.82 7.14
C THR A 16 21.37 2.46 6.46
N PRO A 17 22.36 1.56 6.39
CA PRO A 17 22.14 0.19 5.92
C PRO A 17 21.20 -0.57 6.84
N LEU A 18 20.20 -1.24 6.26
CA LEU A 18 19.10 -1.84 7.01
C LEU A 18 19.26 -3.34 7.22
N ARG A 19 18.41 -3.87 8.10
CA ARG A 19 18.42 -5.28 8.48
C ARG A 19 17.88 -6.14 7.35
N ALA A 20 18.52 -7.28 7.09
CA ALA A 20 17.95 -8.27 6.20
C ALA A 20 16.69 -8.88 6.83
N ARG A 21 15.65 -9.11 6.02
CA ARG A 21 14.41 -9.75 6.46
C ARG A 21 14.53 -11.26 6.25
N ASP A 22 13.91 -12.05 7.13
CA ASP A 22 13.73 -13.49 6.86
C ASP A 22 12.56 -13.67 5.86
N TRP A 23 12.85 -13.47 4.57
CA TRP A 23 11.85 -13.57 3.51
C TRP A 23 11.15 -14.92 3.46
N ALA A 24 11.86 -16.01 3.77
CA ALA A 24 11.24 -17.34 3.81
C ALA A 24 10.19 -17.46 4.92
N ALA A 25 10.40 -16.79 6.07
CA ALA A 25 9.38 -16.69 7.11
C ALA A 25 8.22 -15.76 6.72
N VAL A 26 8.51 -14.60 6.11
CA VAL A 26 7.50 -13.64 5.63
C VAL A 26 6.57 -14.31 4.60
N GLU A 27 7.13 -14.90 3.55
CA GLU A 27 6.39 -15.53 2.47
C GLU A 27 5.57 -16.74 2.96
N ARG A 28 6.10 -17.50 3.93
CA ARG A 28 5.37 -18.60 4.57
C ARG A 28 4.16 -18.10 5.35
N GLN A 29 4.27 -16.96 6.04
CA GLN A 29 3.16 -16.38 6.79
C GLN A 29 2.10 -15.76 5.86
N LEU A 30 2.52 -15.10 4.78
CA LEU A 30 1.61 -14.57 3.75
C LEU A 30 0.98 -15.67 2.89
N GLY A 31 1.54 -16.89 2.91
CA GLY A 31 1.10 -18.00 2.07
C GLY A 31 1.44 -17.82 0.58
N THR A 32 2.33 -16.87 0.25
CA THR A 32 2.74 -16.58 -1.12
C THR A 32 4.16 -16.02 -1.17
N PRO A 33 4.95 -16.35 -2.21
CA PRO A 33 6.20 -15.65 -2.47
C PRO A 33 5.96 -14.20 -2.88
N LEU A 34 6.94 -13.33 -2.65
CA LEU A 34 6.89 -11.90 -2.96
C LEU A 34 7.80 -11.53 -4.14
N PRO A 35 7.48 -10.44 -4.87
CA PRO A 35 8.32 -9.94 -5.95
C PRO A 35 9.73 -9.58 -5.47
N ASP A 36 10.74 -9.87 -6.30
CA ASP A 36 12.15 -9.60 -5.97
C ASP A 36 12.43 -8.09 -5.89
N ASP A 37 11.78 -7.27 -6.71
CA ASP A 37 11.96 -5.81 -6.70
C ASP A 37 11.47 -5.17 -5.39
N TYR A 38 10.37 -5.69 -4.83
CA TYR A 38 9.90 -5.30 -3.50
C TYR A 38 10.87 -5.70 -2.39
N LYS A 39 11.38 -6.94 -2.41
CA LYS A 39 12.33 -7.41 -1.40
C LYS A 39 13.59 -6.55 -1.40
N GLU A 40 14.09 -6.20 -2.59
CA GLU A 40 15.22 -5.28 -2.74
C GLU A 40 14.89 -3.84 -2.30
N LEU A 41 13.67 -3.32 -2.54
CA LEU A 41 13.23 -2.02 -1.98
C LEU A 41 13.30 -2.02 -0.46
N VAL A 42 12.72 -3.02 0.20
CA VAL A 42 12.70 -3.12 1.67
C VAL A 42 14.10 -3.38 2.23
N GLU A 43 14.95 -4.14 1.55
CA GLU A 43 16.36 -4.30 1.97
C GLU A 43 17.16 -3.01 1.83
N THR A 44 16.80 -2.14 0.88
CA THR A 44 17.47 -0.85 0.64
C THR A 44 16.98 0.26 1.57
N TYR A 45 15.66 0.38 1.73
CA TYR A 45 14.98 1.48 2.41
C TYR A 45 14.23 1.08 3.69
N GLY A 46 13.85 -0.19 3.82
CA GLY A 46 13.01 -0.65 4.91
C GLY A 46 11.59 -0.11 4.81
N GLY A 47 10.88 -0.09 5.93
CA GLY A 47 9.62 0.63 6.05
C GLY A 47 9.87 2.13 6.23
N GLY A 48 9.02 2.94 5.60
CA GLY A 48 9.12 4.39 5.64
C GLY A 48 8.30 5.04 4.55
N VAL A 49 8.44 6.36 4.42
CA VAL A 49 7.67 7.17 3.49
C VAL A 49 8.57 7.86 2.47
N PHE A 50 8.24 7.71 1.19
CA PHE A 50 8.85 8.46 0.09
C PHE A 50 8.11 9.77 -0.12
N ASP A 51 8.84 10.88 -0.17
CA ASP A 51 8.32 12.24 -0.43
C ASP A 51 7.09 12.59 0.42
N GLU A 52 7.08 12.17 1.69
CA GLU A 52 5.96 12.33 2.65
C GLU A 52 4.60 11.78 2.14
N THR A 53 4.60 11.00 1.06
CA THR A 53 3.39 10.62 0.33
C THR A 53 3.19 9.10 0.27
N ILE A 54 4.21 8.32 -0.08
CA ILE A 54 4.05 6.87 -0.33
C ILE A 54 4.75 6.08 0.76
N TRP A 55 3.97 5.46 1.65
CA TRP A 55 4.46 4.57 2.68
C TRP A 55 4.73 3.18 2.13
N LEU A 56 5.98 2.76 2.16
CA LEU A 56 6.39 1.39 1.86
C LEU A 56 6.11 0.51 3.08
N LEU A 57 5.22 -0.48 2.90
CA LEU A 57 4.90 -1.42 3.97
C LEU A 57 6.07 -2.37 4.19
N ASP A 58 6.49 -2.54 5.43
CA ASP A 58 7.58 -3.43 5.82
C ASP A 58 7.03 -4.60 6.65
N PRO A 59 7.32 -5.86 6.29
CA PRO A 59 6.85 -7.01 7.06
C PRO A 59 7.38 -7.06 8.49
N GLU A 60 8.44 -6.32 8.84
CA GLU A 60 9.00 -6.26 10.19
C GLU A 60 8.70 -4.93 10.91
N CYS A 61 7.85 -4.07 10.34
CA CYS A 61 7.42 -2.86 11.02
C CYS A 61 6.66 -3.20 12.33
N PRO A 62 7.02 -2.61 13.48
CA PRO A 62 6.32 -2.87 14.74
C PRO A 62 4.92 -2.23 14.80
N ASP A 63 4.63 -1.25 13.95
CA ASP A 63 3.33 -0.61 13.86
C ASP A 63 2.45 -1.34 12.83
N GLU A 64 1.26 -1.78 13.27
CA GLU A 64 0.30 -2.56 12.47
C GLU A 64 -0.21 -1.79 11.25
N ASP A 65 -0.24 -0.45 11.32
CA ASP A 65 -0.69 0.41 10.22
C ASP A 65 0.30 0.40 9.04
N TYR A 66 1.58 0.11 9.31
CA TYR A 66 2.65 0.10 8.31
C TYR A 66 3.31 -1.29 8.14
N ASN A 67 2.77 -2.31 8.80
CA ASN A 67 3.22 -3.69 8.68
C ASN A 67 2.56 -4.38 7.49
N LEU A 68 3.36 -4.90 6.55
CA LEU A 68 2.87 -5.60 5.36
C LEU A 68 1.89 -6.74 5.70
N ARG A 69 2.19 -7.54 6.74
CA ARG A 69 1.44 -8.75 7.09
C ARG A 69 0.11 -8.40 7.75
N ASP A 70 0.13 -7.43 8.66
CA ASP A 70 -1.07 -6.97 9.34
C ASP A 70 -2.02 -6.28 8.34
N GLN A 71 -1.47 -5.40 7.48
CA GLN A 71 -2.25 -4.79 6.41
C GLN A 71 -2.76 -5.80 5.38
N ALA A 72 -1.99 -6.83 5.02
CA ALA A 72 -2.49 -7.89 4.14
C ALA A 72 -3.72 -8.60 4.72
N ALA A 73 -3.70 -8.91 6.03
CA ALA A 73 -4.83 -9.54 6.70
C ALA A 73 -6.04 -8.60 6.80
N GLU A 74 -5.82 -7.35 7.21
CA GLU A 74 -6.87 -6.35 7.38
C GLU A 74 -7.53 -5.99 6.04
N ARG A 75 -6.74 -5.71 5.00
CA ARG A 75 -7.26 -5.35 3.67
C ARG A 75 -8.03 -6.52 3.04
N THR A 76 -7.61 -7.76 3.28
CA THR A 76 -8.35 -8.94 2.80
C THR A 76 -9.77 -8.99 3.38
N GLN A 77 -9.92 -8.73 4.68
CA GLN A 77 -11.23 -8.72 5.35
C GLN A 77 -12.08 -7.53 4.87
N LEU A 78 -11.49 -6.33 4.85
CA LEU A 78 -12.21 -5.13 4.44
C LEU A 78 -12.71 -5.22 2.99
N LEU A 79 -11.90 -5.73 2.06
CA LEU A 79 -12.31 -5.90 0.67
C LEU A 79 -13.38 -6.99 0.50
N ALA A 80 -13.34 -8.05 1.31
CA ALA A 80 -14.38 -9.08 1.29
C ALA A 80 -15.73 -8.47 1.70
N ASP A 81 -15.77 -7.72 2.80
CA ASP A 81 -16.98 -7.04 3.29
C ASP A 81 -17.47 -5.99 2.27
N LEU A 82 -16.56 -5.21 1.69
CA LEU A 82 -16.88 -4.20 0.66
C LEU A 82 -17.63 -4.84 -0.52
N TRP A 83 -17.11 -5.97 -1.02
CA TRP A 83 -17.66 -6.67 -2.19
C TRP A 83 -18.98 -7.41 -1.92
N GLU A 84 -19.46 -7.48 -0.67
CA GLU A 84 -20.84 -7.92 -0.40
C GLU A 84 -21.87 -6.87 -0.85
N THR A 85 -21.45 -5.60 -0.94
CA THR A 85 -22.34 -4.45 -1.20
C THR A 85 -21.97 -3.63 -2.43
N GLU A 86 -20.70 -3.66 -2.84
CA GLU A 86 -20.17 -2.93 -3.99
C GLU A 86 -19.71 -3.87 -5.10
N ALA A 87 -19.65 -3.35 -6.33
CA ALA A 87 -19.18 -4.11 -7.47
C ALA A 87 -17.66 -4.34 -7.38
N ARG A 88 -17.22 -5.59 -7.58
CA ARG A 88 -15.79 -5.90 -7.74
C ARG A 88 -15.24 -5.25 -9.02
N PRO A 89 -14.01 -4.71 -8.99
CA PRO A 89 -13.36 -4.22 -10.22
C PRO A 89 -13.13 -5.37 -11.19
N ALA A 90 -13.10 -5.06 -12.49
CA ALA A 90 -13.06 -6.05 -13.57
C ALA A 90 -11.83 -6.97 -13.48
N GLU A 91 -10.71 -6.43 -13.03
CA GLU A 91 -9.45 -7.13 -12.80
C GLU A 91 -9.56 -8.24 -11.75
N LEU A 92 -10.58 -8.17 -10.87
CA LEU A 92 -10.83 -9.10 -9.77
C LEU A 92 -12.09 -9.93 -9.97
N HIS A 93 -12.67 -9.98 -11.18
CA HIS A 93 -13.83 -10.84 -11.46
C HIS A 93 -13.50 -12.33 -11.43
N ASP A 94 -12.26 -12.70 -11.78
CA ASP A 94 -11.78 -14.06 -11.59
C ASP A 94 -11.65 -14.34 -10.07
N PRO A 95 -12.34 -15.36 -9.53
CA PRO A 95 -12.34 -15.65 -8.10
C PRO A 95 -10.96 -16.07 -7.56
N ASP A 96 -10.06 -16.55 -8.42
CA ASP A 96 -8.71 -16.95 -8.04
C ASP A 96 -7.71 -15.77 -8.12
N THR A 97 -8.15 -14.61 -8.63
CA THR A 97 -7.33 -13.39 -8.62
C THR A 97 -7.47 -12.66 -7.28
N GLN A 98 -6.33 -12.34 -6.68
CA GLN A 98 -6.24 -11.71 -5.37
C GLN A 98 -5.44 -10.40 -5.43
N VAL A 99 -5.62 -9.54 -4.44
CA VAL A 99 -4.75 -8.38 -4.20
C VAL A 99 -3.95 -8.56 -2.93
N LEU A 100 -2.75 -8.00 -2.88
CA LEU A 100 -1.90 -7.96 -1.69
C LEU A 100 -1.30 -6.54 -1.57
N PRO A 101 -1.52 -5.80 -0.47
CA PRO A 101 -1.01 -4.43 -0.34
C PRO A 101 0.50 -4.44 -0.23
N TRP A 102 1.14 -3.40 -0.75
CA TRP A 102 2.58 -3.17 -0.61
C TRP A 102 2.95 -1.74 -0.25
N ALA A 103 2.04 -0.80 -0.48
CA ALA A 103 2.18 0.58 -0.05
C ALA A 103 0.83 1.22 0.29
N TYR A 104 0.89 2.24 1.12
CA TYR A 104 -0.22 3.12 1.48
C TYR A 104 0.11 4.56 1.04
N VAL A 105 -0.89 5.32 0.61
CA VAL A 105 -0.71 6.72 0.22
C VAL A 105 -1.26 7.63 1.32
N GLU A 106 -0.39 8.49 1.85
CA GLU A 106 -0.65 9.35 3.00
C GLU A 106 -1.94 10.19 2.85
N GLU A 107 -2.70 10.30 3.95
CA GLU A 107 -3.98 11.03 4.08
C GLU A 107 -5.11 10.71 3.07
N SER A 108 -4.89 9.79 2.14
CA SER A 108 -5.84 9.53 1.04
C SER A 108 -6.81 8.38 1.33
N GLY A 109 -6.40 7.41 2.17
CA GLY A 109 -7.08 6.12 2.29
C GLY A 109 -6.77 5.15 1.14
N MET A 110 -5.95 5.56 0.17
CA MET A 110 -5.57 4.74 -0.98
C MET A 110 -4.49 3.74 -0.60
N TYR A 111 -4.61 2.54 -1.18
CA TYR A 111 -3.61 1.49 -1.09
C TYR A 111 -3.15 1.10 -2.48
N LEU A 112 -1.86 0.81 -2.57
CA LEU A 112 -1.23 0.22 -3.73
C LEU A 112 -1.10 -1.28 -3.48
N TYR A 113 -1.66 -2.06 -4.40
CA TYR A 113 -1.69 -3.51 -4.33
C TYR A 113 -0.92 -4.15 -5.48
N TRP A 114 -0.41 -5.36 -5.25
CA TRP A 114 -0.08 -6.28 -6.33
C TRP A 114 -1.34 -7.03 -6.75
N LEU A 115 -1.60 -7.08 -8.05
CA LEU A 115 -2.62 -7.92 -8.65
C LEU A 115 -2.05 -9.31 -8.92
N ARG A 116 -2.53 -10.30 -8.16
CA ARG A 116 -2.03 -11.70 -8.16
C ARG A 116 -2.98 -12.58 -8.95
N LYS A 117 -2.63 -12.87 -10.20
CA LYS A 117 -3.41 -13.79 -11.05
C LYS A 117 -2.95 -15.24 -10.86
N PRO A 118 -3.85 -16.22 -10.97
CA PRO A 118 -3.50 -17.63 -10.81
C PRO A 118 -2.42 -18.06 -11.81
N GLY A 119 -1.42 -18.80 -11.33
CA GLY A 119 -0.31 -19.31 -12.16
C GLY A 119 0.75 -18.27 -12.56
N GLN A 120 0.58 -17.00 -12.20
CA GLN A 120 1.56 -15.95 -12.47
C GLN A 120 2.70 -15.96 -11.44
N LYS A 121 3.94 -15.77 -11.90
CA LYS A 121 5.10 -15.65 -10.99
C LYS A 121 5.07 -14.28 -10.27
N PRO A 122 5.61 -14.18 -9.04
CA PRO A 122 5.61 -12.92 -8.28
C PRO A 122 6.22 -11.75 -9.04
N ASN A 123 7.34 -11.96 -9.73
CA ASN A 123 8.02 -10.90 -10.48
C ASN A 123 7.23 -10.38 -11.69
N ASP A 124 6.15 -11.07 -12.08
CA ASP A 124 5.26 -10.63 -13.16
C ASP A 124 4.03 -9.89 -12.62
N TRP A 125 3.82 -9.83 -11.29
CA TRP A 125 2.68 -9.13 -10.70
C TRP A 125 2.74 -7.63 -10.99
N THR A 126 1.58 -7.07 -11.27
CA THR A 126 1.42 -5.66 -11.65
C THR A 126 0.70 -4.88 -10.57
N VAL A 127 0.88 -3.57 -10.52
CA VAL A 127 0.23 -2.70 -9.54
C VAL A 127 -1.24 -2.45 -9.91
N ILE A 128 -2.13 -2.47 -8.92
CA ILE A 128 -3.48 -1.92 -8.99
C ILE A 128 -3.71 -1.00 -7.79
N LEU A 129 -4.30 0.16 -8.03
CA LEU A 129 -4.61 1.18 -7.02
C LEU A 129 -6.11 1.18 -6.76
N ASN A 130 -6.49 1.37 -5.49
CA ASN A 130 -7.86 1.72 -5.10
C ASN A 130 -7.88 3.16 -4.60
N GLU A 131 -8.84 3.97 -5.07
CA GLU A 131 -8.93 5.40 -4.73
C GLU A 131 -9.32 5.69 -3.28
N GLY A 132 -9.57 4.66 -2.46
CA GLY A 132 -9.79 4.73 -1.02
C GLY A 132 -11.17 5.24 -0.63
N ARG A 133 -11.59 6.39 -1.16
CA ARG A 133 -12.85 7.08 -0.82
C ARG A 133 -13.91 7.02 -1.91
N GLY A 134 -13.76 6.12 -2.87
CA GLY A 134 -14.76 5.85 -3.89
C GLY A 134 -14.52 4.52 -4.61
N PRO A 135 -15.34 4.21 -5.63
CA PRO A 135 -15.38 2.90 -6.25
C PRO A 135 -14.24 2.63 -7.24
N GLU A 136 -13.44 3.64 -7.62
CA GLU A 136 -12.50 3.49 -8.74
C GLU A 136 -11.27 2.66 -8.38
N TRP A 137 -10.90 1.80 -9.34
CA TRP A 137 -9.67 1.02 -9.34
C TRP A 137 -8.91 1.28 -10.63
N THR A 138 -7.62 1.54 -10.51
CA THR A 138 -6.76 1.80 -11.68
C THR A 138 -5.65 0.77 -11.77
N HIS A 139 -5.59 0.05 -12.89
CA HIS A 139 -4.55 -0.94 -13.17
C HIS A 139 -3.34 -0.28 -13.85
N HIS A 140 -2.15 -0.57 -13.34
CA HIS A 140 -0.87 -0.18 -13.92
C HIS A 140 -0.09 -1.43 -14.29
N ALA A 141 0.23 -1.60 -15.59
CA ALA A 141 0.98 -2.74 -16.11
C ALA A 141 2.48 -2.67 -15.79
N SER A 142 2.84 -2.40 -14.53
CA SER A 142 4.20 -2.25 -14.03
C SER A 142 4.36 -2.99 -12.69
N PRO A 143 5.52 -3.59 -12.41
CA PRO A 143 5.89 -4.02 -11.05
C PRO A 143 5.98 -2.83 -10.09
N CYS A 144 6.10 -3.09 -8.79
CA CYS A 144 6.01 -2.04 -7.77
C CYS A 144 7.19 -1.06 -7.79
N ALA A 145 8.44 -1.51 -7.97
CA ALA A 145 9.59 -0.59 -7.98
C ALA A 145 9.61 0.33 -9.23
N PRO A 146 9.37 -0.17 -10.46
CA PRO A 146 9.14 0.68 -11.63
C PRO A 146 7.99 1.67 -11.45
N PHE A 147 6.88 1.24 -10.83
CA PHE A 147 5.73 2.10 -10.58
C PHE A 147 6.09 3.23 -9.61
N LEU A 148 6.71 2.91 -8.46
CA LEU A 148 7.18 3.91 -7.50
C LEU A 148 8.13 4.91 -8.16
N LEU A 149 9.13 4.42 -8.90
CA LEU A 149 10.06 5.29 -9.64
C LEU A 149 9.32 6.18 -10.65
N ALA A 150 8.33 5.64 -11.36
CA ALA A 150 7.55 6.41 -12.33
C ALA A 150 6.73 7.51 -11.65
N VAL A 151 6.14 7.24 -10.49
CA VAL A 151 5.41 8.25 -9.70
C VAL A 151 6.38 9.36 -9.23
N LEU A 152 7.47 8.98 -8.57
CA LEU A 152 8.45 9.95 -8.05
C LEU A 152 9.14 10.76 -9.16
N THR A 153 9.20 10.27 -10.40
CA THR A 153 9.82 10.99 -11.52
C THR A 153 8.82 11.60 -12.51
N GLY A 154 7.52 11.61 -12.18
CA GLY A 154 6.46 12.20 -13.01
C GLY A 154 6.22 11.48 -14.33
N ARG A 155 6.58 10.19 -14.42
CA ARG A 155 6.34 9.32 -15.58
C ARG A 155 5.09 8.46 -15.43
N ALA A 156 4.53 8.38 -14.24
CA ALA A 156 3.21 7.78 -14.04
C ALA A 156 2.15 8.83 -14.38
N GLU A 157 1.34 8.58 -15.42
CA GLU A 157 0.14 9.36 -15.67
C GLU A 157 -0.92 8.96 -14.63
N SER A 158 -1.04 9.75 -13.56
CA SER A 158 -1.99 9.47 -12.48
C SER A 158 -2.44 10.76 -11.79
N GLU A 159 -3.76 10.96 -11.70
CA GLU A 159 -4.37 12.07 -10.97
C GLU A 159 -4.32 11.87 -9.44
N TYR A 160 -3.93 10.68 -8.98
CA TYR A 160 -3.88 10.30 -7.56
C TYR A 160 -2.63 10.79 -6.84
N PHE A 161 -1.66 11.37 -7.56
CA PHE A 161 -0.43 11.93 -6.99
C PHE A 161 -0.22 13.38 -7.46
N PRO A 162 -1.16 14.31 -7.16
CA PRO A 162 -1.15 15.66 -7.73
C PRO A 162 0.06 16.50 -7.33
N ASP A 163 0.66 16.20 -6.18
CA ASP A 163 1.81 16.92 -5.63
C ASP A 163 3.17 16.32 -6.04
N LEU A 164 3.17 15.23 -6.82
CA LEU A 164 4.38 14.58 -7.35
C LEU A 164 4.53 14.80 -8.86
N PRO A 165 5.77 14.89 -9.39
CA PRO A 165 7.05 14.71 -8.69
C PRO A 165 7.51 15.99 -7.96
N LEU A 166 8.30 15.81 -6.89
CA LEU A 166 9.02 16.92 -6.24
C LEU A 166 10.34 17.24 -6.97
N ASP A 167 10.85 18.47 -6.78
CA ASP A 167 12.17 18.88 -7.29
C ASP A 167 13.34 18.17 -6.58
N SER A 168 13.10 17.73 -5.34
CA SER A 168 14.03 16.98 -4.51
C SER A 168 13.29 15.87 -3.78
N HIS A 169 13.86 14.68 -3.77
CA HIS A 169 13.24 13.52 -3.17
C HIS A 169 13.82 13.20 -1.78
N SER A 170 12.98 12.67 -0.89
CA SER A 170 13.35 12.22 0.44
C SER A 170 12.76 10.85 0.76
N PHE A 171 13.37 10.20 1.73
CA PHE A 171 12.82 9.01 2.36
C PHE A 171 13.01 9.11 3.87
N ASP A 172 11.90 9.03 4.61
CA ASP A 172 11.89 9.02 6.07
C ASP A 172 11.59 7.60 6.56
N SER A 173 12.51 7.02 7.33
CA SER A 173 12.37 5.65 7.84
C SER A 173 11.38 5.59 9.00
N ASN A 174 10.62 4.49 9.09
CA ASN A 174 9.78 4.18 10.26
C ASN A 174 10.57 4.18 11.58
N ASP A 175 11.88 3.89 11.54
CA ASP A 175 12.75 3.91 12.72
C ASP A 175 13.05 5.34 13.23
N ASP A 176 12.96 6.34 12.35
CA ASP A 176 13.26 7.74 12.63
C ASP A 176 11.98 8.57 12.90
N ILE A 177 10.82 8.06 12.48
CA ILE A 177 9.52 8.69 12.72
C ILE A 177 9.04 8.25 14.11
N PRO A 178 8.68 9.18 15.02
CA PRO A 178 8.06 8.80 16.28
C PRO A 178 6.67 8.22 15.99
N LEU A 179 6.60 6.90 15.79
CA LEU A 179 5.36 6.16 15.61
C LEU A 179 4.51 6.35 16.87
N VAL A 180 3.58 7.31 16.80
CA VAL A 180 2.61 7.54 17.87
C VAL A 180 1.66 6.37 17.80
N SER A 181 1.74 5.46 18.77
CA SER A 181 0.87 4.29 18.90
C SER A 181 -0.56 4.62 18.47
N ALA A 182 -1.06 3.96 17.43
CA ALA A 182 -2.37 4.11 16.80
C ALA A 182 -3.54 3.80 17.76
N THR A 183 -3.71 4.60 18.81
CA THR A 183 -4.86 4.59 19.73
C THR A 183 -5.85 5.71 19.42
N ARG A 184 -5.66 6.47 18.34
CA ARG A 184 -6.65 7.45 17.89
C ARG A 184 -6.83 7.40 16.39
N LEU A 185 -7.71 6.51 15.93
CA LEU A 185 -8.66 6.76 14.84
C LEU A 185 -9.77 5.67 14.72
N ARG A 186 -9.98 4.82 15.73
CA ARG A 186 -11.11 3.87 15.79
C ARG A 186 -12.51 4.49 16.06
N ASN A 187 -12.67 5.82 15.96
CA ASN A 187 -13.91 6.50 16.38
C ASN A 187 -14.61 7.36 15.31
N CYS A 188 -14.46 7.03 14.03
CA CYS A 188 -15.25 7.67 12.96
C CYS A 188 -16.08 6.67 12.15
N THR A 189 -16.71 5.69 12.81
CA THR A 189 -17.85 4.95 12.26
C THR A 189 -18.96 4.86 13.30
N SER A 190 -19.67 5.97 13.52
CA SER A 190 -21.03 5.91 14.04
C SER A 190 -22.00 6.15 12.88
N PRO A 191 -22.91 5.23 12.55
CA PRO A 191 -23.95 5.50 11.56
C PRO A 191 -24.89 6.60 12.09
N PRO A 192 -25.51 7.41 11.22
CA PRO A 192 -26.50 8.39 11.65
C PRO A 192 -27.69 7.64 12.26
N SER A 193 -27.80 7.66 13.59
CA SER A 193 -28.97 7.13 14.27
C SER A 193 -30.18 7.97 13.88
N GLN A 194 -31.15 7.29 13.26
CA GLN A 194 -32.49 7.75 13.01
C GLN A 194 -33.08 8.32 14.32
N ARG A 195 -33.25 9.63 14.40
CA ARG A 195 -34.20 10.21 15.35
C ARG A 195 -35.53 10.36 14.63
N SER A 196 -36.39 9.39 14.92
CA SER A 196 -37.83 9.48 14.76
C SER A 196 -38.37 10.76 15.39
N TRP A 197 -39.29 11.38 14.66
CA TRP A 197 -40.22 12.38 15.17
C TRP A 197 -41.04 11.79 16.31
N ASP A 198 -41.20 12.54 17.39
CA ASP A 198 -42.41 12.46 18.22
C ASP A 198 -42.78 13.85 18.77
N CYS A 199 -44.06 14.14 18.59
CA CYS A 199 -44.78 15.35 18.97
C CYS A 199 -44.79 15.60 20.49
N GLY A 200 -44.93 16.87 20.88
CA GLY A 200 -45.30 17.24 22.24
C GLY A 200 -45.62 18.72 22.37
N SER A 201 -46.85 19.08 22.05
CA SER A 201 -47.46 20.39 22.33
C SER A 201 -47.43 20.74 23.82
N ALA A 202 -47.13 22.00 24.13
CA ALA A 202 -47.79 22.80 25.16
C ALA A 202 -47.57 24.29 24.85
#